data_AF-A0A8J8PR30-F1
#
_entry.id   AF-A0A8J8PR30-F1
#
_cell.length_a   1.000
_cell.length_b   1.000
_cell.length_c   1.000
_cell.angle_alpha   90.00
_cell.angle_beta   90.00
_cell.angle_gamma   90.00
#
_symmetry.space_group_name_H-M   'P 1'
#
loop_
_entity.id
_entity.type
_entity.pdbx_description
1 polymer ?
#
loop_
_entity_poly.entity_id
_entity_poly.type
_entity_poly.pdbx_seq_one_letter_code
_entity_poly.pdbx_strand_id
1 'polypeptide(L)'
;MKKILIHIYKFGPDNPWYMARRLLGESGWKAKYDETVIEEACNKLEELGYLYRYQGPLKKYVTSSVKPWLKVKAKELGNKPKGIYYDLTRQGRKL
;
A
#
# COMPACT_ATOMS: atom_id res chain seq x y z
N MET A 1 3.22 -3.03 12.96
CA MET A 1 1.74 -3.12 12.85
C MET A 1 1.10 -1.73 12.70
N LYS A 2 1.01 -0.87 13.73
CA LYS A 2 0.36 0.46 13.62
C LYS A 2 0.92 1.35 12.50
N LYS A 3 2.24 1.32 12.27
CA LYS A 3 2.90 2.11 11.21
C LYS A 3 2.40 1.79 9.79
N ILE A 4 2.05 0.52 9.52
CA ILE A 4 1.57 0.06 8.21
C ILE A 4 0.16 0.60 7.96
N LEU A 5 -0.72 0.48 8.96
CA LEU A 5 -2.08 1.02 8.90
C LEU A 5 -2.08 2.53 8.64
N ILE A 6 -1.27 3.28 9.40
CA ILE A 6 -1.13 4.74 9.22
C ILE A 6 -0.59 5.08 7.83
N HIS A 7 0.39 4.32 7.34
CA HIS A 7 0.96 4.54 6.01
C HIS A 7 -0.10 4.34 4.91
N ILE A 8 -0.83 3.22 4.93
CA ILE A 8 -1.89 2.96 3.95
C ILE A 8 -3.03 3.96 4.09
N TYR A 9 -3.36 4.39 5.31
CA TYR A 9 -4.38 5.42 5.54
C TYR A 9 -4.01 6.75 4.88
N LYS A 10 -2.76 7.16 5.00
CA LYS A 10 -2.26 8.45 4.50
C LYS A 10 -1.95 8.43 2.99
N PHE A 11 -1.28 7.38 2.51
CA PHE A 11 -0.74 7.31 1.15
C PHE A 11 -1.57 6.43 0.20
N GLY A 12 -2.51 5.65 0.74
CA GLY A 12 -3.33 4.71 0.00
C GLY A 12 -2.72 3.30 -0.09
N PRO A 13 -3.41 2.38 -0.77
CA PRO A 13 -2.94 1.02 -1.04
C PRO A 13 -1.54 1.00 -1.58
N ASP A 14 -0.72 0.11 -1.01
CA ASP A 14 0.66 -0.06 -1.42
C ASP A 14 1.07 -1.53 -1.43
N ASN A 15 2.25 -1.80 -2.01
CA ASN A 15 2.86 -3.12 -1.97
C ASN A 15 3.93 -3.22 -0.85
N PRO A 16 4.26 -4.43 -0.37
CA PRO A 16 5.29 -4.62 0.64
C PRO A 16 6.65 -4.02 0.26
N TRP A 17 7.03 -4.14 -1.02
CA TRP A 17 8.29 -3.62 -1.57
C TRP A 17 8.46 -2.09 -1.41
N TYR A 18 7.41 -1.33 -1.70
CA TYR A 18 7.37 0.12 -1.54
C TYR A 18 7.24 0.47 -0.07
N MET A 19 6.43 -0.24 0.71
CA MET A 19 6.31 -0.02 2.16
C MET A 19 7.66 -0.21 2.86
N ALA A 20 8.45 -1.22 2.49
CA ALA A 20 9.78 -1.46 3.04
C ALA A 20 10.77 -0.30 2.83
N ARG A 21 10.55 0.48 1.76
CA ARG A 21 11.38 1.65 1.39
C ARG A 21 10.80 2.99 1.83
N ARG A 22 9.47 3.09 1.91
CA ARG A 22 8.72 4.35 2.01
C ARG A 22 7.84 4.47 3.27
N LEU A 23 7.96 3.53 4.22
CA LEU A 23 7.10 3.49 5.41
C LEU A 23 7.03 4.87 6.08
N LEU A 24 5.82 5.33 6.39
CA LEU A 24 5.54 6.64 7.01
C LEU A 24 6.08 7.89 6.26
N GLY A 25 6.44 7.78 4.98
CA GLY A 25 6.94 8.91 4.20
C GLY A 25 8.45 9.12 4.30
N GLU A 26 9.19 8.15 4.85
CA GLU A 26 10.63 8.10 4.66
C GLU A 26 10.94 7.90 3.16
N SER A 27 11.92 8.62 2.63
CA SER A 27 12.34 8.50 1.22
C SER A 27 13.80 8.09 1.18
N GLY A 28 14.07 6.80 0.97
CA GLY A 28 15.41 6.25 0.83
C GLY A 28 15.51 5.28 -0.33
N TRP A 29 16.68 5.26 -1.00
CA TRP A 29 17.00 4.25 -2.01
C TRP A 29 17.18 2.86 -1.38
N LYS A 30 17.68 2.81 -0.14
CA LYS A 30 17.88 1.58 0.64
C LYS A 30 16.62 1.27 1.46
N ALA A 31 16.15 0.02 1.38
CA ALA A 31 15.07 -0.46 2.25
C ALA A 31 15.54 -0.41 3.72
N LYS A 32 14.76 0.25 4.57
CA LYS A 32 15.05 0.36 6.00
C LYS A 32 14.50 -0.84 6.78
N TYR A 33 13.43 -1.41 6.27
CA TYR A 33 12.80 -2.61 6.80
C TYR A 33 12.98 -3.74 5.80
N ASP A 34 13.08 -4.96 6.31
CA ASP A 34 13.06 -6.15 5.49
C ASP A 34 11.68 -6.31 4.84
N GLU A 35 11.65 -6.65 3.55
CA GLU A 35 10.44 -6.88 2.79
C GLU A 35 9.64 -8.06 3.35
N THR A 36 10.34 -9.13 3.77
CA THR A 36 9.71 -10.33 4.36
C THR A 36 8.96 -10.00 5.65
N VAL A 37 9.56 -9.19 6.53
CA VAL A 37 8.94 -8.75 7.78
C VAL A 37 7.71 -7.87 7.52
N ILE A 38 7.76 -7.02 6.50
CA ILE A 38 6.61 -6.20 6.09
C ILE A 38 5.49 -7.08 5.54
N GLU A 39 5.83 -8.06 4.70
CA GLU A 39 4.87 -9.01 4.13
C GLU A 39 4.18 -9.84 5.22
N GLU A 40 4.94 -10.41 6.16
CA GLU A 40 4.37 -11.13 7.31
C GLU A 40 3.46 -10.23 8.16
N ALA A 41 3.85 -8.97 8.36
CA ALA A 41 3.05 -8.01 9.10
C ALA A 41 1.75 -7.65 8.36
N CYS A 42 1.79 -7.54 7.03
CA CYS A 42 0.61 -7.34 6.20
C CYS A 42 -0.30 -8.57 6.23
N ASN A 43 0.24 -9.78 6.15
CA ASN A 43 -0.52 -11.03 6.25
C ASN A 43 -1.22 -11.17 7.61
N LYS A 44 -0.52 -10.88 8.72
CA LYS A 44 -1.14 -10.84 10.05
C LYS A 44 -2.27 -9.82 10.14
N LEU A 45 -2.11 -8.64 9.53
CA LEU A 45 -3.15 -7.61 9.52
C LEU A 45 -4.34 -7.97 8.61
N GLU A 46 -4.11 -8.77 7.57
CA GLU A 46 -5.16 -9.36 6.75
C GLU A 46 -5.94 -10.44 7.52
N GLU A 47 -5.26 -11.35 8.21
CA GLU A 47 -5.88 -12.36 9.08
C GLU A 47 -6.76 -11.73 10.17
N LEU A 48 -6.33 -10.59 10.71
CA LEU A 48 -7.09 -9.82 11.68
C LEU A 48 -8.24 -9.00 11.07
N GLY A 49 -8.41 -8.99 9.75
CA GLY A 49 -9.48 -8.28 9.05
C GLY A 49 -9.27 -6.77 8.89
N TYR A 50 -8.08 -6.25 9.18
CA TYR A 50 -7.76 -4.83 9.07
C TYR A 50 -7.31 -4.41 7.66
N LEU A 51 -6.68 -5.33 6.92
CA LEU A 51 -6.27 -5.15 5.54
C LEU A 51 -7.00 -6.14 4.62
N TYR A 52 -7.17 -5.78 3.36
CA TYR A 52 -7.55 -6.71 2.31
C TYR A 52 -6.48 -6.72 1.23
N ARG A 53 -6.13 -7.92 0.74
CA ARG A 53 -5.25 -8.08 -0.41
C ARG A 53 -6.01 -7.88 -1.71
N TYR A 54 -5.43 -7.13 -2.63
CA TYR A 54 -5.92 -6.96 -3.98
C TYR A 54 -4.86 -7.43 -4.98
N GLN A 55 -5.22 -8.46 -5.74
CA GLN A 55 -4.41 -8.98 -6.83
C GLN A 55 -5.11 -8.65 -8.16
N GLY A 56 -4.77 -7.50 -8.72
CA GLY A 56 -5.38 -7.03 -9.96
C GLY A 56 -4.75 -5.74 -10.48
N PRO A 57 -5.07 -5.32 -11.72
CA PRO A 57 -4.65 -4.02 -12.21
C PRO A 57 -5.35 -2.93 -11.39
N LEU A 58 -4.59 -2.07 -10.70
CA LEU A 58 -5.13 -0.81 -10.18
C LEU A 58 -5.90 -0.11 -11.31
N LYS A 59 -7.14 0.33 -11.04
CA LYS A 59 -7.99 0.99 -12.04
C LYS A 59 -7.21 2.13 -12.70
N LYS A 60 -6.88 1.94 -13.98
CA LYS A 60 -6.04 2.82 -14.81
C LYS A 60 -6.67 4.20 -15.02
N TYR A 61 -8.00 4.28 -14.97
CA TYR A 61 -8.77 5.47 -15.30
C TYR A 61 -9.18 6.20 -14.03
N VAL A 62 -8.37 7.19 -13.71
CA VAL A 62 -8.58 8.09 -12.59
C VAL A 62 -9.34 9.29 -13.12
N THR A 63 -10.67 9.33 -12.97
CA THR A 63 -11.47 10.50 -13.35
C THR A 63 -11.04 11.72 -12.51
N SER A 64 -11.34 12.94 -12.99
CA SER A 64 -10.91 14.20 -12.36
C SER A 64 -11.22 14.27 -10.85
N SER A 65 -12.30 13.61 -10.40
CA SER A 65 -12.76 13.55 -9.00
C SER A 65 -12.06 12.52 -8.10
N VAL A 66 -11.07 11.77 -8.60
CA VAL A 66 -10.38 10.74 -7.81
C VAL A 66 -9.11 11.30 -7.16
N LYS A 67 -8.77 10.75 -5.97
CA LYS A 67 -7.71 11.23 -5.07
C LYS A 67 -6.35 11.41 -5.78
N PRO A 68 -5.60 12.51 -5.52
CA PRO A 68 -4.36 12.84 -6.24
C PRO A 68 -3.27 11.74 -6.24
N TRP A 69 -3.10 10.99 -5.15
CA TRP A 69 -2.10 9.91 -5.07
C TRP A 69 -2.39 8.76 -6.05
N LEU A 70 -3.65 8.55 -6.43
CA LEU A 70 -4.07 7.54 -7.40
C LEU A 70 -3.64 7.95 -8.82
N LYS A 71 -3.67 9.26 -9.13
CA LYS A 71 -3.17 9.82 -10.40
C LYS A 71 -1.65 9.74 -10.50
N VAL A 72 -0.95 10.03 -9.40
CA VAL A 72 0.52 9.91 -9.33
C VAL A 72 0.94 8.46 -9.53
N LYS A 73 0.31 7.51 -8.81
CA LYS A 73 0.59 6.07 -9.02
C LYS A 73 0.24 5.60 -10.43
N ALA A 74 -0.87 6.05 -11.02
CA ALA A 74 -1.24 5.70 -12.40
C ALA A 74 -0.24 6.24 -13.45
N LYS A 75 0.34 7.43 -13.22
CA LYS A 75 1.36 8.03 -14.08
C LYS A 75 2.71 7.29 -14.02
N GLU A 76 3.08 6.76 -12.86
CA GLU A 76 4.28 5.92 -12.70
C GLU A 76 4.09 4.48 -13.22
N LEU A 77 2.85 4.05 -13.46
CA LEU A 77 2.44 2.68 -13.84
C LEU A 77 2.56 2.37 -15.35
N GLY A 78 3.51 2.97 -16.05
CA GLY A 78 3.85 2.61 -17.44
C GLY A 78 4.25 1.14 -17.59
N ASN A 79 4.85 0.56 -16.55
CA ASN A 79 5.16 -0.86 -16.42
C ASN A 79 4.43 -1.41 -15.18
N LYS A 80 3.49 -2.34 -15.37
CA LYS A 80 2.82 -3.04 -14.25
C LYS A 80 3.88 -3.79 -13.43
N PRO A 81 4.10 -3.48 -12.14
CA PRO A 81 4.59 -4.53 -11.25
C PRO A 81 3.42 -5.50 -11.07
N LYS A 82 3.58 -6.76 -11.50
CA LYS A 82 2.76 -7.87 -10.99
C LYS A 82 2.98 -7.89 -9.47
N GLY A 83 2.03 -7.39 -8.68
CA GLY A 83 2.22 -7.24 -7.24
C GLY A 83 0.92 -7.35 -6.47
N ILE A 84 1.02 -7.92 -5.28
CA ILE A 84 -0.04 -7.94 -4.27
C ILE A 84 -0.06 -6.54 -3.63
N TYR A 85 -1.23 -5.90 -3.64
CA TYR A 85 -1.44 -4.62 -2.96
C TYR A 85 -2.31 -4.84 -1.73
N TYR A 86 -2.02 -4.11 -0.66
CA TYR A 86 -2.83 -4.13 0.56
C TYR A 86 -3.53 -2.78 0.73
N ASP A 87 -4.83 -2.80 1.00
CA ASP A 87 -5.63 -1.61 1.32
C ASP A 87 -6.39 -1.83 2.64
N LEU A 88 -6.83 -0.74 3.26
CA LEU A 88 -7.55 -0.76 4.52
C LEU A 88 -9.00 -1.20 4.34
N THR A 89 -9.44 -2.12 5.20
CA THR A 89 -10.85 -2.45 5.35
C THR A 89 -11.59 -1.36 6.12
N ARG A 90 -12.92 -1.44 6.16
CA ARG A 90 -13.75 -0.58 7.03
C ARG A 90 -13.36 -0.68 8.51
N GLN A 91 -12.92 -1.86 8.96
CA GLN A 91 -12.44 -2.05 10.33
C GLN A 91 -11.07 -1.43 10.54
N GLY A 92 -10.14 -1.61 9.58
CA GLY A 92 -8.82 -0.99 9.64
C GLY A 92 -8.83 0.53 9.66
N ARG A 93 -9.85 1.17 9.08
CA ARG A 93 -10.01 2.64 9.11
C ARG A 93 -10.53 3.22 10.42
N LYS A 94 -11.08 2.39 11.30
CA LYS A 94 -11.62 2.84 12.60
C LYS A 94 -10.55 2.90 13.70
N LEU A 95 -9.38 2.34 13.44
CA LEU A 95 -8.19 2.31 14.30
C LEU A 95 -7.31 3.53 14.07
#